data_AF-A0A7K3RSD8-F1
#
_entry.id   AF-A0A7K3RSD8-F1
#
_cell.length_a   1.000
_cell.length_b   1.000
_cell.length_c   1.000
_cell.angle_alpha   90.00
_cell.angle_beta   90.00
_cell.angle_gamma   90.00
#
_symmetry.space_group_name_H-M   'P 1'
#
loop_
_entity.id
_entity.type
_entity.pdbx_description
1 polymer ?
#
loop_
_entity_poly.entity_id
_entity_poly.type
_entity_poly.pdbx_seq_one_letter_code
_entity_poly.pdbx_strand_id
1 'polypeptide(L)'
;ACRWIGGAVARSHLRLSEDIRAGRRGDLKSGLHRLTDRTYGKLRARAAELGVEPDAYTASLRCLLLSADPDCRTRVFFGVGSGGLFRLRDGLWQDLEPFIPESGGAGRAAWPGGEQEAGPDGDRLTMDLQITGPASPDAE
;
A
#
# COMPACT_ATOMS: atom_id res chain seq x y z
N ALA A 1 11.92 -10.68 1.81
CA ALA A 1 11.13 -9.45 2.04
C ALA A 1 9.85 -9.72 2.84
N CYS A 2 8.89 -10.49 2.29
CA CYS A 2 7.54 -10.65 2.86
C CYS A 2 7.53 -11.12 4.33
N ARG A 3 8.36 -12.10 4.71
CA ARG A 3 8.48 -12.53 6.12
C ARG A 3 8.88 -11.40 7.08
N TRP A 4 9.78 -10.50 6.68
CA TRP A 4 10.21 -9.40 7.55
C TRP A 4 9.14 -8.32 7.70
N ILE A 5 8.48 -7.94 6.61
CA ILE A 5 7.36 -6.99 6.66
C ILE A 5 6.20 -7.60 7.43
N GLY A 6 5.76 -8.81 7.08
CA GLY A 6 4.65 -9.50 7.75
C GLY A 6 4.89 -9.61 9.25
N GLY A 7 6.10 -10.00 9.67
CA GLY A 7 6.46 -10.05 11.08
C GLY A 7 6.46 -8.67 11.75
N ALA A 8 6.89 -7.61 11.07
CA ALA A 8 6.86 -6.25 11.61
C ALA A 8 5.44 -5.68 11.73
N VAL A 9 4.60 -5.91 10.72
CA VAL A 9 3.18 -5.55 10.75
C VAL A 9 2.47 -6.30 11.87
N ALA A 10 2.70 -7.61 12.02
CA ALA A 10 2.10 -8.42 13.07
C ALA A 10 2.47 -7.91 14.48
N ARG A 11 3.72 -7.51 14.71
CA ARG A 11 4.13 -6.92 16.00
C ARG A 11 3.49 -5.56 16.29
N SER A 12 3.13 -4.80 15.26
CA SER A 12 2.57 -3.45 15.38
C SER A 12 1.06 -3.39 15.09
N HIS A 13 0.38 -4.53 14.95
CA HIS A 13 -0.97 -4.61 14.39
C HIS A 13 -2.01 -3.78 15.15
N LEU A 14 -1.95 -3.76 16.48
CA LEU A 14 -2.90 -3.00 17.31
C LEU A 14 -2.79 -1.50 17.04
N ARG A 15 -1.58 -0.95 17.14
CA ARG A 15 -1.31 0.46 16.82
C ARG A 15 -1.66 0.80 15.37
N LEU A 16 -1.30 -0.06 14.42
CA LEU A 16 -1.65 0.15 13.01
C LEU A 16 -3.17 0.18 12.82
N SER A 17 -3.93 -0.72 13.46
CA SER A 17 -5.39 -0.73 13.39
C SER A 17 -5.99 0.56 13.97
N GLU A 18 -5.46 1.06 15.09
CA GLU A 18 -5.87 2.34 15.67
C GLU A 18 -5.54 3.53 14.77
N ASP A 19 -4.33 3.57 14.21
CA ASP A 19 -3.89 4.63 13.30
C ASP A 19 -4.77 4.67 12.03
N ILE A 20 -5.12 3.49 11.48
CA ILE A 20 -6.01 3.34 10.33
C ILE A 20 -7.44 3.78 10.68
N ARG A 21 -7.99 3.32 11.82
CA ARG A 21 -9.34 3.69 12.26
C ARG A 21 -9.47 5.19 12.52
N ALA A 22 -8.45 5.80 13.13
CA ALA A 22 -8.43 7.23 13.42
C ALA A 22 -8.02 8.10 12.22
N GLY A 23 -7.72 7.52 11.07
CA GLY A 23 -7.33 8.27 9.87
C GLY A 23 -6.02 9.05 10.01
N ARG A 24 -5.07 8.58 10.84
CA ARG A 24 -3.78 9.25 11.11
C ARG A 24 -2.78 9.05 9.94
N ARG A 25 -3.09 9.65 8.78
CA ARG A 25 -2.34 9.46 7.52
C ARG A 25 -0.85 9.79 7.65
N GLY A 26 -0.50 10.89 8.32
CA GLY A 26 0.90 11.31 8.50
C GLY A 26 1.73 10.30 9.30
N ASP A 27 1.16 9.72 10.35
CA ASP A 27 1.81 8.69 11.17
C ASP A 27 1.95 7.39 10.38
N LEU A 28 0.89 6.98 9.66
CA LEU A 28 0.89 5.81 8.80
C LEU A 28 1.94 5.91 7.69
N LYS A 29 1.94 7.02 6.94
CA LYS A 29 2.93 7.32 5.89
C LYS A 29 4.35 7.19 6.43
N SER A 30 4.65 7.90 7.51
CA SER A 30 5.98 7.92 8.12
C SER A 30 6.40 6.55 8.66
N GLY A 31 5.47 5.83 9.31
CA GLY A 31 5.71 4.50 9.86
C GLY A 31 5.97 3.45 8.79
N LEU A 32 5.15 3.44 7.74
CA LEU A 32 5.21 2.45 6.66
C LEU A 32 6.38 2.70 5.71
N HIS A 33 6.75 3.96 5.47
CA HIS A 33 8.01 4.29 4.76
C HIS A 33 9.22 3.75 5.50
N ARG A 34 9.35 4.04 6.81
CA ARG A 34 10.46 3.52 7.62
C ARG A 34 10.50 1.98 7.65
N LEU A 35 9.35 1.33 7.66
CA LEU A 35 9.27 -0.13 7.59
C LEU A 35 9.79 -0.66 6.25
N THR A 36 9.41 -0.01 5.15
CA THR A 36 9.84 -0.36 3.80
C THR A 36 11.35 -0.18 3.64
N ASP A 37 11.87 0.98 4.02
CA ASP A 37 13.31 1.31 3.96
C ASP A 37 14.15 0.32 4.77
N ARG A 38 13.70 0.00 5.99
CA ARG A 38 14.39 -0.97 6.86
C ARG A 38 14.40 -2.36 6.23
N THR A 39 13.31 -2.78 5.59
CA THR A 39 13.24 -4.07 4.91
C THR A 39 14.18 -4.10 3.71
N TYR A 40 14.21 -3.02 2.92
CA TYR A 40 15.10 -2.90 1.77
C TYR A 40 16.58 -2.86 2.19
N GLY A 41 16.90 -2.18 3.30
CA GLY A 41 18.23 -2.20 3.91
C GLY A 41 18.68 -3.62 4.27
N LYS A 42 17.79 -4.46 4.82
CA LYS A 42 18.08 -5.87 5.10
C LYS A 42 18.30 -6.71 3.84
N LEU A 43 17.55 -6.45 2.77
CA LEU A 43 17.76 -7.13 1.49
C LEU A 43 19.13 -6.79 0.91
N ARG A 44 19.52 -5.51 0.93
CA ARG A 44 20.85 -5.07 0.47
C ARG A 44 21.99 -5.68 1.29
N ALA A 45 21.85 -5.73 2.61
CA ALA A 45 22.82 -6.40 3.47
C ALA A 45 22.93 -7.91 3.12
N ARG A 46 21.81 -8.57 2.88
CA ARG A 46 21.78 -9.97 2.47
C ARG A 46 22.39 -10.20 1.07
N ALA A 47 22.25 -9.24 0.17
CA ALA A 47 22.91 -9.26 -1.14
C ALA A 47 24.43 -9.27 -0.98
N ALA A 48 24.95 -8.37 -0.13
CA ALA A 48 26.37 -8.27 0.16
C ALA A 48 26.93 -9.56 0.80
N GLU A 49 26.19 -10.18 1.72
CA GLU A 49 26.56 -11.48 2.30
C GLU A 49 26.66 -12.62 1.26
N LEU A 50 25.90 -12.52 0.17
CA LEU A 50 25.87 -13.50 -0.91
C LEU A 50 26.83 -13.16 -2.06
N GLY A 51 27.54 -12.02 -1.98
CA GLY A 51 28.46 -11.57 -3.02
C GLY A 51 27.78 -11.21 -4.34
N VAL A 52 26.50 -10.84 -4.30
CA VAL A 52 25.73 -10.41 -5.49
C VAL A 52 25.45 -8.92 -5.44
N GLU A 53 25.27 -8.31 -6.62
CA GLU A 53 24.89 -6.91 -6.72
C GLU A 53 23.57 -6.62 -5.97
N PRO A 54 23.45 -5.48 -5.27
CA PRO A 54 22.27 -5.14 -4.50
C PRO A 54 20.97 -5.20 -5.31
N ASP A 55 21.02 -4.75 -6.56
CA ASP A 55 19.86 -4.70 -7.46
C ASP A 55 19.42 -6.11 -7.90
N ALA A 56 20.35 -7.07 -7.97
CA ALA A 56 20.03 -8.46 -8.28
C ALA A 56 19.29 -9.18 -7.13
N TYR A 57 19.36 -8.63 -5.91
CA TYR A 57 18.76 -9.22 -4.71
C TYR A 57 17.59 -8.40 -4.14
N THR A 58 17.33 -7.24 -4.71
CA THR A 58 16.17 -6.42 -4.36
C THR A 58 15.07 -6.58 -5.40
N ALA A 59 13.83 -6.71 -4.91
CA ALA A 59 12.65 -6.91 -5.74
C ALA A 59 11.62 -5.84 -5.43
N SER A 60 10.80 -5.48 -6.42
CA SER A 60 9.59 -4.69 -6.21
C SER A 60 8.75 -5.33 -5.10
N LEU A 61 8.29 -4.51 -4.16
CA LEU A 61 7.58 -4.96 -2.98
C LEU A 61 6.37 -4.06 -2.76
N ARG A 62 5.18 -4.63 -2.92
CA ARG A 62 3.92 -3.93 -2.70
C ARG A 62 3.14 -4.61 -1.58
N CYS A 63 2.60 -3.81 -0.67
CA CYS A 63 1.89 -4.26 0.51
C CYS A 63 0.52 -3.59 0.58
N LEU A 64 -0.52 -4.39 0.80
CA LEU A 64 -1.88 -3.94 1.03
C LEU A 64 -2.29 -4.36 2.45
N LEU A 65 -2.65 -3.38 3.29
CA LEU A 65 -3.21 -3.63 4.62
C LEU A 65 -4.73 -3.50 4.56
N LEU A 66 -5.39 -4.58 4.97
CA LEU A 66 -6.82 -4.66 5.13
C LEU A 66 -7.13 -4.75 6.63
N SER A 67 -7.95 -3.84 7.13
CA SER A 67 -8.47 -3.97 8.50
C SER A 67 -9.47 -5.11 8.54
N ALA A 68 -9.40 -5.92 9.60
CA ALA A 68 -10.41 -6.94 9.91
C ALA A 68 -11.64 -6.35 10.62
N ASP A 69 -11.56 -5.08 11.04
CA ASP A 69 -12.69 -4.34 11.60
C ASP A 69 -13.68 -3.99 10.49
N PRO A 70 -14.94 -4.48 10.55
CA PRO A 70 -15.95 -4.22 9.52
C PRO A 70 -16.33 -2.74 9.40
N ASP A 71 -16.18 -1.95 10.47
CA ASP A 71 -16.46 -0.52 10.47
C ASP A 71 -15.29 0.29 9.89
N CYS A 72 -14.12 -0.33 9.75
CA CYS A 72 -12.93 0.28 9.20
C CYS A 72 -12.83 0.01 7.69
N ARG A 73 -13.31 0.95 6.88
CA ARG A 73 -13.28 0.83 5.40
C ARG A 73 -11.96 1.25 4.75
N THR A 74 -11.15 2.02 5.48
CA THR A 74 -9.83 2.46 5.05
C THR A 74 -8.92 1.28 4.69
N ARG A 75 -8.32 1.32 3.50
CA ARG A 75 -7.26 0.40 3.06
C ARG A 75 -5.99 1.20 2.84
N VAL A 76 -4.87 0.60 3.24
CA VAL A 76 -3.57 1.26 3.16
C VAL A 76 -2.67 0.48 2.22
N PHE A 77 -2.07 1.20 1.27
CA PHE A 77 -1.13 0.66 0.32
C PHE A 77 0.23 1.33 0.48
N PHE A 78 1.29 0.53 0.47
CA PHE A 78 2.66 1.03 0.57
C PHE A 78 3.64 0.04 -0.07
N GLY A 79 4.80 0.52 -0.49
CA GLY A 79 5.79 -0.32 -1.17
C GLY A 79 6.74 0.47 -2.05
N VAL A 80 7.59 -0.26 -2.76
CA VAL A 80 8.59 0.27 -3.72
C VAL A 80 8.66 -0.60 -4.97
N GLY A 81 9.17 -0.01 -6.06
CA GLY A 81 9.43 -0.70 -7.32
C GLY A 81 8.22 -0.74 -8.26
N SER A 82 8.44 -1.29 -9.45
CA SER A 82 7.42 -1.43 -10.49
C SER A 82 6.25 -2.32 -10.06
N GLY A 83 5.06 -2.01 -10.55
CA GLY A 83 3.82 -2.72 -10.22
C GLY A 83 2.59 -1.86 -10.48
N GLY A 84 1.44 -2.32 -9.99
CA GLY A 84 0.20 -1.55 -9.97
C GLY A 84 -0.79 -2.16 -8.98
N LEU A 85 -1.61 -1.31 -8.37
CA LEU A 85 -2.78 -1.71 -7.60
C LEU A 85 -4.03 -1.37 -8.39
N PHE A 86 -4.78 -2.38 -8.80
CA PHE A 86 -6.05 -2.19 -9.51
C PHE A 86 -7.20 -2.73 -8.69
N ARG A 87 -8.32 -2.01 -8.67
CA ARG A 87 -9.61 -2.49 -8.15
C ARG A 87 -10.49 -2.91 -9.31
N LEU A 88 -11.03 -4.12 -9.23
CA LEU A 88 -12.14 -4.55 -10.07
C LEU A 88 -13.44 -4.33 -9.30
N ARG A 89 -14.34 -3.51 -9.83
CA ARG A 89 -15.67 -3.29 -9.26
C ARG A 89 -16.67 -3.00 -10.37
N ASP A 90 -17.84 -3.63 -10.30
CA ASP A 90 -18.92 -3.48 -11.29
C ASP A 90 -18.45 -3.72 -12.74
N GLY A 91 -17.56 -4.70 -12.92
CA GLY A 91 -16.97 -5.04 -14.22
C GLY A 91 -15.90 -4.07 -14.73
N LEU A 92 -15.57 -3.03 -13.97
CA LEU A 92 -14.59 -2.00 -14.35
C LEU A 92 -13.29 -2.13 -13.56
N TRP A 93 -12.17 -2.05 -14.28
CA TRP A 93 -10.84 -1.95 -13.69
C TRP A 93 -10.50 -0.48 -13.42
N GLN A 94 -10.12 -0.19 -12.18
CA GLN A 94 -9.67 1.13 -11.77
C GLN A 94 -8.23 1.03 -11.24
N ASP A 95 -7.33 1.84 -11.78
CA ASP A 95 -5.99 2.03 -11.22
C ASP A 95 -6.09 2.85 -9.93
N LEU A 96 -5.53 2.31 -8.84
CA LEU A 96 -5.47 2.92 -7.52
C LEU A 96 -4.06 3.34 -7.14
N GLU A 97 -3.08 3.05 -7.99
CA GLU A 97 -1.71 3.51 -7.79
C GLU A 97 -1.71 5.05 -7.81
N PRO A 98 -1.24 5.74 -6.76
CA PRO A 98 -1.06 7.16 -6.82
C PRO A 98 -0.05 7.49 -7.92
N PHE A 99 -0.41 8.37 -8.85
CA PHE A 99 0.56 8.93 -9.78
C PHE A 99 1.60 9.72 -8.98
N ILE A 100 2.77 9.11 -8.77
CA ILE A 100 3.94 9.80 -8.27
C ILE A 100 4.68 10.25 -9.53
N PRO A 101 4.72 11.56 -9.86
CA PRO A 101 5.51 12.01 -10.99
C PRO A 101 6.95 11.56 -10.77
N GLU A 102 7.45 10.73 -11.69
CA GLU A 102 8.81 10.23 -11.59
C GLU A 102 9.76 11.42 -11.61
N SER A 103 10.58 11.54 -10.58
CA SER A 103 11.72 12.46 -10.61
C SER A 103 12.75 11.90 -11.58
N GLY A 104 12.50 12.11 -12.88
CA GLY A 104 13.41 11.82 -13.99
C GLY A 104 13.16 10.47 -14.68
N GLY A 105 12.32 10.47 -15.74
CA GLY A 105 12.29 9.38 -16.73
C GLY A 105 10.93 9.16 -17.41
N ALA A 106 10.71 9.82 -18.55
CA ALA A 106 9.70 9.55 -19.60
C ALA A 106 8.34 8.90 -19.20
N GLY A 107 7.30 9.73 -19.24
CA GLY A 107 5.95 9.43 -18.73
C GLY A 107 5.20 8.27 -19.39
N ARG A 108 4.44 7.57 -18.55
CA ARG A 108 3.32 6.71 -18.97
C ARG A 108 2.10 7.58 -19.27
N ALA A 109 1.57 7.46 -20.49
CA ALA A 109 0.36 8.12 -20.94
C ALA A 109 -0.83 7.77 -20.03
N ALA A 110 -1.46 8.78 -19.44
CA ALA A 110 -2.70 8.65 -18.71
C ALA A 110 -3.84 8.24 -19.67
N TRP A 111 -4.59 7.18 -19.33
CA TRP A 111 -5.78 6.80 -20.08
C TRP A 111 -6.94 7.77 -19.77
N PRO A 112 -7.76 8.16 -20.76
CA PRO A 112 -8.87 9.07 -20.53
C PRO A 112 -10.06 8.30 -19.93
N GLY A 113 -10.49 8.66 -18.72
CA GLY A 113 -11.80 8.19 -18.20
C GLY A 113 -11.98 8.04 -16.68
N GLY A 114 -10.96 8.26 -15.84
CA GLY A 114 -11.12 8.17 -14.39
C GLY A 114 -11.45 9.50 -13.75
N GLU A 115 -12.73 9.78 -13.46
CA GLU A 115 -13.13 10.91 -12.62
C GLU A 115 -12.41 10.82 -11.26
N GLN A 116 -11.61 11.84 -10.99
CA GLN A 116 -10.54 11.79 -10.02
C GLN A 116 -11.00 12.45 -8.71
N GLU A 117 -11.59 11.66 -7.80
CA GLU A 117 -11.95 12.17 -6.48
C GLU A 117 -10.68 12.44 -5.65
N ALA A 118 -10.26 13.70 -5.68
CA ALA A 118 -9.21 14.24 -4.85
C ALA A 118 -9.82 14.73 -3.53
N GLY A 119 -9.45 14.09 -2.41
CA GLY A 119 -9.58 14.72 -1.10
C GLY A 119 -8.65 15.96 -1.03
N PRO A 120 -9.02 17.01 -0.28
CA PRO A 120 -8.42 18.35 -0.35
C PRO A 120 -6.92 18.45 0.00
N ASP A 121 -6.29 17.36 0.47
CA ASP A 121 -4.91 17.37 0.97
C ASP A 121 -3.90 16.55 0.13
N GLY A 122 -4.30 16.02 -1.03
CA GLY A 122 -3.37 15.39 -1.98
C GLY A 122 -2.62 14.13 -1.53
N ASP A 123 -2.77 13.68 -0.28
CA ASP A 123 -2.12 12.48 0.27
C ASP A 123 -2.94 11.22 -0.06
N ARG A 124 -2.52 10.54 -1.12
CA ARG A 124 -3.21 9.39 -1.75
C ARG A 124 -2.85 8.02 -1.15
N LEU A 125 -2.08 7.98 -0.06
CA LEU A 125 -1.62 6.72 0.56
C LEU A 125 -2.73 5.97 1.31
N THR A 126 -3.87 6.61 1.51
CA THR A 126 -5.01 6.09 2.27
C THR A 126 -6.27 6.25 1.42
N MET A 127 -6.84 5.15 0.95
CA MET A 127 -8.11 5.15 0.20
C MET A 127 -9.15 4.27 0.89
N ASP A 128 -10.39 4.75 0.90
CA ASP A 128 -11.55 3.90 1.19
C ASP A 128 -11.91 3.14 -0.09
N LEU A 129 -11.73 1.82 -0.08
CA LEU A 129 -12.00 0.97 -1.25
C LEU A 129 -13.46 0.53 -1.33
N GLN A 130 -14.33 0.92 -0.37
CA GLN A 130 -15.74 0.55 -0.31
C GLN A 130 -15.95 -0.96 -0.56
N ILE A 131 -15.14 -1.79 0.09
CA ILE A 131 -15.38 -3.24 0.09
C ILE A 131 -16.68 -3.45 0.84
N THR A 132 -17.66 -4.09 0.17
CA THR A 132 -18.97 -4.41 0.72
C THR A 132 -18.78 -5.06 2.09
N GLY A 133 -19.52 -4.57 3.10
CA GLY A 133 -19.57 -5.26 4.39
C GLY A 133 -20.13 -6.68 4.18
N PRO A 134 -19.86 -7.63 5.10
CA PRO A 134 -20.52 -8.93 5.03
C PRO A 134 -22.03 -8.69 4.94
N ALA A 135 -22.72 -9.41 4.04
CA ALA A 135 -24.17 -9.41 4.03
C ALA A 135 -24.64 -9.81 5.44
N SER A 136 -25.49 -8.98 6.05
CA SER A 136 -26.11 -9.29 7.34
C SER A 136 -26.75 -10.68 7.24
N PRO A 137 -26.44 -11.62 8.15
CA PRO A 137 -27.32 -12.76 8.34
C PRO A 137 -28.59 -12.17 8.93
N ASP A 138 -29.69 -12.30 8.18
CA ASP A 138 -31.11 -12.15 8.57
C ASP A 138 -31.85 -11.36 7.49
N ALA A 139 -32.18 -12.08 6.41
CA ALA A 139 -33.36 -11.81 5.62
C ALA A 139 -34.24 -13.07 5.74
N GLU A 140 -35.14 -13.05 6.71
CA GLU A 140 -36.40 -13.82 6.67
C GLU A 140 -37.53 -12.83 6.35
#